data_AF-X0UAU6-F1
#
_entry.id   AF-X0UAU6-F1
#
_cell.length_a   1.000
_cell.length_b   1.000
_cell.length_c   1.000
_cell.angle_alpha   90.00
_cell.angle_beta   90.00
_cell.angle_gamma   90.00
#
_symmetry.space_group_name_H-M   'P 1'
#
loop_
_entity.id
_entity.type
_entity.pdbx_description
1 polymer ?
#
loop_
_entity_poly.entity_id
_entity_poly.type
_entity_poly.pdbx_seq_one_letter_code
_entity_poly.pdbx_strand_id
1 'polypeptide(L)'
;MSKDMFQSQRGKNYSIEYSWSNEIRELIAQYYFQLFRSADHSDIERRLNYLLSYFKKYHKIREKMIEDFKMLYKMIAETRDIKYGKGECYLSYQQLYIWWIFFPCMAKEALVSFVYIHGSWKDIKNLCLYIFQKTQNKNHPFIIFACEIMLSQLKIDMRSISTGNEKYISLAAKWAPRQRKKHSWLFTKMAKLNYPEFFYNAKKKSQYKKALRKAKTYFRKLLSNLNRKLETPQIYMCERKWSNINFNKLTSGTLKKYTYAFCNKTKREIIRYHDKDRFMTQDIFMNYIKNTVKLPSMIYEYELVKEALSLTDEIESNSFSEYKKFIINHQWLNLTAQHSTLKNIIPMVDISRYMSDIDNIPLLSAIGIGIRISENSNIFKNRLLLFAEYPIWVNLSECLTFVDKVLFIMKSISMCKGTSCRLYRAIEFLFDNLLL
;
A
#
# COMPACT_ATOMS: atom_id res chain seq x y z
N MET A 1 -19.85 31.29 11.62
CA MET A 1 -18.74 30.54 12.24
C MET A 1 -17.91 31.52 13.05
N SER A 2 -17.84 31.38 14.37
CA SER A 2 -17.13 32.32 15.25
C SER A 2 -15.60 32.20 15.04
N LYS A 3 -14.91 33.35 15.07
CA LYS A 3 -13.46 33.48 14.85
C LYS A 3 -12.60 32.82 15.95
N ASP A 4 -13.20 32.35 17.05
CA ASP A 4 -12.49 31.78 18.21
C ASP A 4 -12.27 30.26 18.14
N MET A 5 -12.67 29.60 17.05
CA MET A 5 -12.61 28.13 16.94
C MET A 5 -11.22 27.59 16.58
N PHE A 6 -10.35 28.41 15.98
CA PHE A 6 -9.09 27.94 15.41
C PHE A 6 -7.91 28.71 15.99
N GLN A 7 -7.06 28.00 16.75
CA GLN A 7 -5.73 28.50 17.08
C GLN A 7 -4.84 28.40 15.82
N SER A 8 -4.00 29.40 15.58
CA SER A 8 -3.09 29.44 14.42
C SER A 8 -1.65 29.19 14.86
N GLN A 9 -0.89 28.44 14.06
CA GLN A 9 0.54 28.24 14.25
C GLN A 9 1.31 28.60 12.97
N ARG A 10 2.64 28.75 13.07
CA ARG A 10 3.51 28.90 11.89
C ARG A 10 3.96 27.52 11.43
N GLY A 11 3.62 27.16 10.20
CA GLY A 11 4.03 25.90 9.57
C GLY A 11 5.50 25.91 9.13
N LYS A 12 5.96 24.80 8.55
CA LYS A 12 7.37 24.59 8.13
C LYS A 12 7.92 25.67 7.18
N ASN A 13 7.06 26.34 6.42
CA ASN A 13 7.43 27.40 5.48
C ASN A 13 7.04 28.80 5.97
N TYR A 14 6.83 28.99 7.29
CA TYR A 14 6.34 30.23 7.90
C TYR A 14 4.95 30.69 7.44
N SER A 15 4.22 29.85 6.71
CA SER A 15 2.80 30.04 6.42
C SER A 15 1.99 29.89 7.71
N ILE A 16 0.97 30.75 7.88
CA ILE A 16 0.00 30.60 8.96
C ILE A 16 -0.86 29.37 8.64
N GLU A 17 -0.87 28.39 9.53
CA GLU A 17 -1.70 27.19 9.42
C GLU A 17 -2.57 27.03 10.68
N TYR A 18 -3.70 26.36 10.55
CA TYR A 18 -4.54 26.04 11.70
C TYR A 18 -3.89 24.96 12.56
N SER A 19 -3.94 25.14 13.88
CA SER A 19 -3.55 24.09 14.83
C SER A 19 -4.71 23.13 15.09
N TRP A 20 -4.43 22.11 15.89
CA TRP A 20 -5.43 21.15 16.33
C TRP A 20 -6.58 21.81 17.11
N SER A 21 -7.80 21.40 16.81
CA SER A 21 -9.02 21.85 17.47
C SER A 21 -9.19 21.19 18.84
N ASN A 22 -9.83 21.91 19.75
CA ASN A 22 -10.28 21.39 21.05
C ASN A 22 -11.70 20.79 20.98
N GLU A 23 -12.43 21.05 19.88
CA GLU A 23 -13.74 20.47 19.64
C GLU A 23 -13.56 19.05 19.07
N ILE A 24 -14.29 18.07 19.63
CA ILE A 24 -14.04 16.64 19.37
C ILE A 24 -14.32 16.26 17.92
N ARG A 25 -15.41 16.77 17.34
CA ARG A 25 -15.80 16.42 15.98
C ARG A 25 -14.81 16.98 14.96
N GLU A 26 -14.39 18.22 15.13
CA GLU A 26 -13.34 18.86 14.33
C GLU A 26 -11.99 18.16 14.52
N LEU A 27 -11.63 17.80 15.75
CA LEU A 27 -10.41 17.05 16.03
C LEU A 27 -10.41 15.68 15.34
N ILE A 28 -11.55 15.00 15.26
CA ILE A 28 -11.72 13.74 14.50
C ILE A 28 -11.53 14.00 13.00
N ALA A 29 -12.07 15.08 12.46
CA ALA A 29 -11.90 15.45 11.05
C ALA A 29 -10.42 15.77 10.74
N GLN A 30 -9.77 16.58 11.57
CA GLN A 30 -8.34 16.86 11.44
C GLN A 30 -7.50 15.59 11.56
N TYR A 31 -7.84 14.70 12.51
CA TYR A 31 -7.14 13.43 12.69
C TYR A 31 -7.21 12.61 11.41
N TYR A 32 -8.41 12.51 10.81
CA TYR A 32 -8.60 11.82 9.54
C TYR A 32 -7.68 12.37 8.46
N PHE A 33 -7.64 13.69 8.23
CA PHE A 33 -6.82 14.29 7.18
C PHE A 33 -5.32 14.08 7.39
N GLN A 34 -4.87 13.87 8.63
CA GLN A 34 -3.47 13.60 8.96
C GLN A 34 -3.06 12.13 8.83
N LEU A 35 -3.98 11.21 8.48
CA LEU A 35 -3.68 9.78 8.29
C LEU A 35 -2.98 9.48 6.96
N PHE A 36 -1.77 10.02 6.76
CA PHE A 36 -0.93 9.78 5.59
C PHE A 36 0.52 9.46 5.99
N ARG A 37 1.36 9.09 5.02
CA ARG A 37 2.77 8.74 5.27
C ARG A 37 3.55 9.98 5.71
N SER A 38 4.23 9.86 6.83
CA SER A 38 5.12 10.88 7.37
C SER A 38 6.30 10.19 8.06
N ALA A 39 7.37 10.96 8.30
CA ALA A 39 8.54 10.48 9.03
C ALA A 39 8.24 10.24 10.52
N ASP A 40 7.29 11.02 11.07
CA ASP A 40 6.86 10.92 12.47
C ASP A 40 5.33 10.82 12.57
N HIS A 41 4.88 9.85 13.35
CA HIS A 41 3.48 9.57 13.66
C HIS A 41 3.16 9.77 15.15
N SER A 42 4.05 10.38 15.92
CA SER A 42 3.91 10.59 17.36
C SER A 42 2.70 11.46 17.71
N ASP A 43 2.45 12.52 16.95
CA ASP A 43 1.31 13.41 17.18
C ASP A 43 -0.01 12.69 16.89
N ILE A 44 -0.09 11.93 15.78
CA ILE A 44 -1.25 11.10 15.42
C ILE A 44 -1.56 10.09 16.53
N GLU A 45 -0.53 9.43 17.08
CA GLU A 45 -0.66 8.52 18.22
C GLU A 45 -1.22 9.24 19.45
N ARG A 46 -0.68 10.42 19.79
CA ARG A 46 -1.14 11.23 20.92
C ARG A 46 -2.60 11.67 20.75
N ARG A 47 -3.00 12.12 19.55
CA ARG A 47 -4.38 12.54 19.27
C ARG A 47 -5.38 11.39 19.38
N LEU A 48 -5.04 10.20 18.86
CA LEU A 48 -5.94 9.05 19.01
C LEU A 48 -6.06 8.62 20.48
N ASN A 49 -4.96 8.60 21.24
CA ASN A 49 -5.00 8.31 22.69
C ASN A 49 -5.92 9.29 23.42
N TYR A 50 -5.80 10.60 23.11
CA TYR A 50 -6.68 11.62 23.67
C TYR A 50 -8.14 11.35 23.33
N LEU A 51 -8.49 11.16 22.05
CA LEU A 51 -9.85 10.90 21.60
C LEU A 51 -10.45 9.66 22.28
N LEU A 52 -9.73 8.54 22.33
CA LEU A 52 -10.24 7.31 22.96
C LEU A 52 -10.34 7.44 24.48
N SER A 53 -9.42 8.17 25.13
CA SER A 53 -9.52 8.46 26.55
C SER A 53 -10.76 9.31 26.89
N TYR A 54 -11.07 10.29 26.04
CA TYR A 54 -12.26 11.13 26.15
C TYR A 54 -13.53 10.27 26.06
N PHE A 55 -13.66 9.44 25.02
CA PHE A 55 -14.82 8.56 24.85
C PHE A 55 -14.95 7.51 25.96
N LYS A 56 -13.84 7.03 26.52
CA LYS A 56 -13.86 6.09 27.65
C LYS A 56 -14.34 6.76 28.95
N LYS A 57 -13.90 7.99 29.21
CA LYS A 57 -14.29 8.76 30.40
C LYS A 57 -15.77 9.14 30.36
N TYR A 58 -16.24 9.70 29.25
CA TYR A 58 -17.59 10.25 29.11
C TYR A 58 -18.62 9.24 28.54
N HIS A 59 -18.54 7.98 28.96
CA HIS A 59 -19.36 6.88 28.44
C HIS A 59 -20.88 7.11 28.51
N LYS A 60 -21.38 7.91 29.48
CA LYS A 60 -22.80 8.28 29.60
C LYS A 60 -23.26 9.34 28.58
N ILE A 61 -22.34 10.16 28.07
CA ILE A 61 -22.61 11.18 27.02
C ILE A 61 -22.48 10.55 25.61
N ARG A 62 -21.96 9.32 25.54
CA ARG A 62 -21.66 8.60 24.30
C ARG A 62 -22.88 8.36 23.41
N GLU A 63 -24.10 8.33 23.94
CA GLU A 63 -25.30 8.24 23.10
C GLU A 63 -25.46 9.47 22.20
N LYS A 64 -25.16 10.67 22.69
CA LYS A 64 -25.20 11.91 21.89
C LYS A 64 -24.04 12.03 20.91
N MET A 65 -22.92 11.35 21.17
CA MET A 65 -21.70 11.37 20.35
C MET A 65 -21.40 10.03 19.69
N ILE A 66 -22.41 9.18 19.54
CA ILE A 66 -22.23 7.80 19.07
C ILE A 66 -21.73 7.77 17.63
N GLU A 67 -22.15 8.73 16.82
CA GLU A 67 -21.74 8.85 15.42
C GLU A 67 -20.27 9.25 15.29
N ASP A 68 -19.78 10.16 16.13
CA ASP A 68 -18.36 10.54 16.16
C ASP A 68 -17.48 9.35 16.58
N PHE A 69 -17.93 8.59 17.58
CA PHE A 69 -17.24 7.37 18.01
C PHE A 69 -17.23 6.30 16.90
N LYS A 70 -18.36 6.09 16.23
CA LYS A 70 -18.48 5.17 15.08
C LYS A 70 -17.58 5.62 13.93
N MET A 71 -17.52 6.92 13.64
CA MET A 71 -16.66 7.50 12.61
C MET A 71 -15.20 7.16 12.90
N LEU A 72 -14.73 7.44 14.12
CA LEU A 72 -13.37 7.14 14.55
C LEU A 72 -13.04 5.65 14.48
N TYR A 73 -14.01 4.77 14.78
CA TYR A 73 -13.83 3.32 14.66
C TYR A 73 -13.74 2.86 13.18
N LYS A 74 -14.61 3.40 12.31
CA LYS A 74 -14.60 3.11 10.87
C LYS A 74 -13.30 3.56 10.19
N MET A 75 -12.66 4.62 10.69
CA MET A 75 -11.36 5.08 10.19
C MET A 75 -10.28 3.99 10.25
N ILE A 76 -10.37 3.02 11.17
CA ILE A 76 -9.40 1.91 11.21
C ILE A 76 -9.41 1.13 9.89
N ALA A 77 -10.61 0.80 9.39
CA ALA A 77 -10.81 0.08 8.14
C ALA A 77 -10.44 0.94 6.92
N GLU A 78 -10.89 2.19 6.86
CA GLU A 78 -10.61 3.12 5.77
C GLU A 78 -9.10 3.44 5.66
N THR A 79 -8.41 3.60 6.80
CA THR A 79 -6.96 3.81 6.80
C THR A 79 -6.24 2.62 6.18
N ARG A 80 -6.74 1.38 6.39
CA ARG A 80 -6.10 0.17 5.87
C ARG A 80 -6.49 -0.15 4.43
N ASP A 81 -7.73 0.08 4.02
CA ASP A 81 -8.28 -0.36 2.74
C ASP A 81 -7.47 0.23 1.56
N ILE A 82 -6.99 -0.63 0.66
CA ILE A 82 -6.18 -0.20 -0.49
C ILE A 82 -7.04 0.24 -1.67
N LYS A 83 -8.30 -0.20 -1.70
CA LYS A 83 -9.19 -0.04 -2.85
C LYS A 83 -10.05 1.20 -2.70
N TYR A 84 -10.59 1.42 -1.51
CA TYR A 84 -11.53 2.52 -1.23
C TYR A 84 -11.06 3.45 -0.10
N GLY A 85 -9.87 3.22 0.43
CA GLY A 85 -9.29 3.98 1.53
C GLY A 85 -7.85 4.41 1.26
N LYS A 86 -7.07 4.61 2.32
CA LYS A 86 -5.72 5.20 2.23
C LYS A 86 -4.61 4.19 2.01
N GLY A 87 -4.87 2.90 2.25
CA GLY A 87 -3.87 1.84 2.16
C GLY A 87 -2.70 1.94 3.15
N GLU A 88 -2.83 2.75 4.21
CA GLU A 88 -1.82 3.06 5.21
C GLU A 88 -1.70 1.97 6.28
N CYS A 89 -0.96 0.92 5.94
CA CYS A 89 -0.78 -0.24 6.81
C CYS A 89 -0.19 0.10 8.19
N TYR A 90 0.85 0.94 8.27
CA TYR A 90 1.52 1.22 9.55
C TYR A 90 0.60 1.99 10.51
N LEU A 91 -0.03 3.06 10.03
CA LEU A 91 -1.01 3.85 10.80
C LEU A 91 -2.18 2.99 11.26
N SER A 92 -2.65 2.09 10.41
CA SER A 92 -3.72 1.16 10.76
C SER A 92 -3.33 0.20 11.91
N TYR A 93 -2.06 -0.20 12.01
CA TYR A 93 -1.56 -1.01 13.13
C TYR A 93 -1.44 -0.18 14.41
N GLN A 94 -1.01 1.08 14.30
CA GLN A 94 -0.99 2.03 15.40
C GLN A 94 -2.41 2.25 15.95
N GLN A 95 -3.39 2.49 15.07
CA GLN A 95 -4.79 2.58 15.42
C GLN A 95 -5.27 1.34 16.17
N LEU A 96 -5.11 0.13 15.59
CA LEU A 96 -5.53 -1.11 16.24
C LEU A 96 -4.93 -1.31 17.63
N TYR A 97 -3.64 -0.99 17.81
CA TYR A 97 -2.99 -1.11 19.11
C TYR A 97 -3.54 -0.10 20.13
N ILE A 98 -3.76 1.14 19.74
CA ILE A 98 -4.34 2.16 20.64
C ILE A 98 -5.78 1.80 20.98
N TRP A 99 -6.58 1.37 20.00
CA TRP A 99 -7.91 0.81 20.21
C TRP A 99 -7.88 -0.39 21.17
N TRP A 100 -6.87 -1.26 21.08
CA TRP A 100 -6.71 -2.38 22.01
C TRP A 100 -6.49 -1.91 23.46
N ILE A 101 -5.77 -0.81 23.69
CA ILE A 101 -5.55 -0.25 25.04
C ILE A 101 -6.87 0.19 25.69
N PHE A 102 -7.77 0.84 24.93
CA PHE A 102 -9.00 1.40 25.47
C PHE A 102 -10.20 0.45 25.37
N PHE A 103 -10.36 -0.23 24.23
CA PHE A 103 -11.49 -1.08 23.84
C PHE A 103 -11.02 -2.42 23.20
N PRO A 104 -10.47 -3.37 23.99
CA PRO A 104 -9.88 -4.62 23.49
C PRO A 104 -10.79 -5.45 22.56
N CYS A 105 -12.09 -5.56 22.86
CA CYS A 105 -13.02 -6.35 22.05
C CYS A 105 -13.21 -5.74 20.66
N MET A 106 -13.35 -4.42 20.57
CA MET A 106 -13.48 -3.72 19.29
C MET A 106 -12.19 -3.84 18.45
N ALA A 107 -11.02 -3.75 19.07
CA ALA A 107 -9.76 -3.95 18.35
C ALA A 107 -9.62 -5.38 17.78
N LYS A 108 -10.14 -6.39 18.49
CA LYS A 108 -10.19 -7.78 17.98
C LYS A 108 -11.09 -7.90 16.76
N GLU A 109 -12.29 -7.33 16.82
CA GLU A 109 -13.24 -7.33 15.71
C GLU A 109 -12.68 -6.59 14.48
N ALA A 110 -12.08 -5.42 14.69
CA ALA A 110 -11.42 -4.66 13.64
C ALA A 110 -10.27 -5.45 12.99
N LEU A 111 -9.48 -6.21 13.77
CA LEU A 111 -8.44 -7.09 13.23
C LEU A 111 -9.00 -8.23 12.38
N VAL A 112 -10.14 -8.82 12.77
CA VAL A 112 -10.81 -9.83 11.94
C VAL A 112 -11.22 -9.18 10.60
N SER A 113 -11.88 -8.02 10.64
CA SER A 113 -12.26 -7.27 9.44
C SER A 113 -11.06 -6.91 8.55
N PHE A 114 -9.91 -6.56 9.14
CA PHE A 114 -8.65 -6.33 8.40
C PHE A 114 -8.22 -7.51 7.57
N VAL A 115 -8.36 -8.72 8.08
CA VAL A 115 -7.79 -9.89 7.41
C VAL A 115 -8.72 -10.41 6.31
N TYR A 116 -10.03 -10.29 6.52
CA TYR A 116 -11.04 -10.85 5.62
C TYR A 116 -11.60 -9.85 4.61
N ILE A 117 -11.65 -8.55 4.93
CA ILE A 117 -12.37 -7.55 4.13
C ILE A 117 -11.42 -6.47 3.59
N HIS A 118 -10.78 -5.70 4.47
CA HIS A 118 -10.09 -4.46 4.06
C HIS A 118 -8.59 -4.61 3.79
N GLY A 119 -7.97 -5.67 4.31
CA GLY A 119 -6.53 -5.89 4.26
C GLY A 119 -6.18 -7.29 3.80
N SER A 120 -5.32 -7.98 4.55
CA SER A 120 -4.78 -9.28 4.16
C SER A 120 -4.19 -10.06 5.32
N TRP A 121 -3.94 -11.34 5.10
CA TRP A 121 -3.16 -12.19 6.02
C TRP A 121 -1.73 -11.69 6.32
N LYS A 122 -1.19 -10.76 5.50
CA LYS A 122 0.11 -10.11 5.78
C LYS A 122 0.04 -9.25 7.04
N ASP A 123 -1.14 -8.72 7.36
CA ASP A 123 -1.35 -7.76 8.44
C ASP A 123 -1.11 -8.37 9.81
N ILE A 124 -1.50 -9.64 10.03
CA ILE A 124 -1.28 -10.38 11.28
C ILE A 124 0.18 -10.27 11.77
N LYS A 125 1.15 -10.64 10.94
CA LYS A 125 2.55 -10.65 11.38
C LYS A 125 3.14 -9.25 11.55
N ASN A 126 2.68 -8.27 10.75
CA ASN A 126 3.18 -6.91 10.85
C ASN A 126 2.59 -6.20 12.07
N LEU A 127 1.31 -6.41 12.38
CA LEU A 127 0.70 -5.95 13.62
C LEU A 127 1.40 -6.58 14.84
N CYS A 128 1.64 -7.90 14.82
CA CYS A 128 2.39 -8.54 15.89
C CYS A 128 3.80 -7.97 16.06
N LEU A 129 4.47 -7.62 14.96
CA LEU A 129 5.77 -6.96 15.00
C LEU A 129 5.68 -5.56 15.60
N TYR A 130 4.68 -4.76 15.17
CA TYR A 130 4.41 -3.43 15.71
C TYR A 130 4.18 -3.46 17.23
N ILE A 131 3.28 -4.34 17.69
CA ILE A 131 2.99 -4.49 19.13
C ILE A 131 4.23 -4.94 19.90
N PHE A 132 4.99 -5.89 19.35
CA PHE A 132 6.23 -6.34 19.99
C PHE A 132 7.27 -5.21 20.09
N GLN A 133 7.41 -4.38 19.06
CA GLN A 133 8.32 -3.21 19.10
C GLN A 133 7.88 -2.19 20.15
N LYS A 134 6.56 -1.95 20.29
CA LYS A 134 6.01 -1.02 21.28
C LYS A 134 6.06 -1.52 22.73
N THR A 135 5.87 -2.82 22.95
CA THR A 135 5.68 -3.39 24.30
C THR A 135 6.85 -4.24 24.79
N GLN A 136 7.75 -4.65 23.90
CA GLN A 136 8.76 -5.70 24.13
C GLN A 136 8.20 -7.04 24.64
N ASN A 137 6.87 -7.23 24.58
CA ASN A 137 6.19 -8.40 25.12
C ASN A 137 5.74 -9.34 24.00
N LYS A 138 6.50 -10.42 23.77
CA LYS A 138 6.14 -11.46 22.79
C LYS A 138 4.85 -12.21 23.14
N ASN A 139 4.42 -12.18 24.39
CA ASN A 139 3.22 -12.85 24.90
C ASN A 139 2.05 -11.88 25.12
N HIS A 140 2.10 -10.69 24.53
CA HIS A 140 0.99 -9.74 24.60
C HIS A 140 -0.33 -10.40 24.15
N PRO A 141 -1.46 -10.23 24.89
CA PRO A 141 -2.70 -10.94 24.59
C PRO A 141 -3.22 -10.69 23.17
N PHE A 142 -3.05 -9.47 22.64
CA PHE A 142 -3.45 -9.17 21.27
C PHE A 142 -2.59 -9.90 20.21
N ILE A 143 -1.31 -10.16 20.50
CA ILE A 143 -0.44 -10.98 19.64
C ILE A 143 -0.89 -12.44 19.65
N ILE A 144 -1.31 -12.94 20.81
CA ILE A 144 -1.83 -14.30 20.96
C ILE A 144 -3.11 -14.45 20.13
N PHE A 145 -4.06 -13.52 20.27
CA PHE A 145 -5.29 -13.50 19.48
C PHE A 145 -5.02 -13.44 17.97
N ALA A 146 -4.09 -12.58 17.53
CA ALA A 146 -3.69 -12.52 16.13
C ALA A 146 -3.07 -13.84 15.63
N CYS A 147 -2.37 -14.58 16.50
CA CYS A 147 -1.88 -15.92 16.18
C CYS A 147 -3.02 -16.92 16.03
N GLU A 148 -4.01 -16.88 16.92
CA GLU A 148 -5.18 -17.76 16.91
C GLU A 148 -5.98 -17.59 15.61
N ILE A 149 -6.23 -16.36 15.15
CA ILE A 149 -6.90 -16.11 13.85
C ILE A 149 -6.16 -16.80 12.70
N MET A 150 -4.84 -16.59 12.59
CA MET A 150 -4.02 -17.21 11.55
C MET A 150 -4.04 -18.74 11.65
N LEU A 151 -3.87 -19.31 12.84
CA LEU A 151 -3.84 -20.76 13.03
C LEU A 151 -5.20 -21.41 12.75
N SER A 152 -6.29 -20.77 13.15
CA SER A 152 -7.66 -21.22 12.84
C SER A 152 -7.89 -21.25 11.34
N GLN A 153 -7.48 -20.23 10.59
CA GLN A 153 -7.59 -20.25 9.14
C GLN A 153 -6.72 -21.34 8.49
N LEU A 154 -5.48 -21.55 8.94
CA LEU A 154 -4.63 -22.63 8.41
C LEU A 154 -5.25 -24.01 8.63
N LYS A 155 -6.00 -24.21 9.72
CA LYS A 155 -6.75 -25.45 9.97
C LYS A 155 -7.94 -25.60 9.01
N ILE A 156 -8.67 -24.51 8.76
CA ILE A 156 -9.76 -24.48 7.76
C ILE A 156 -9.20 -24.83 6.38
N ASP A 157 -8.13 -24.16 5.96
CA ASP A 157 -7.50 -24.37 4.66
C ASP A 157 -7.02 -25.83 4.48
N MET A 158 -6.49 -26.46 5.53
CA MET A 158 -6.10 -27.87 5.49
C MET A 158 -7.29 -28.82 5.36
N ARG A 159 -8.40 -28.54 6.05
CA ARG A 159 -9.62 -29.33 5.91
C ARG A 159 -10.16 -29.23 4.48
N SER A 160 -10.15 -28.04 3.89
CA SER A 160 -10.57 -27.82 2.50
C SER A 160 -9.76 -28.67 1.50
N ILE A 161 -8.45 -28.86 1.73
CA ILE A 161 -7.65 -29.81 0.93
C ILE A 161 -8.15 -31.24 1.12
N SER A 162 -8.32 -31.68 2.36
CA SER A 162 -8.72 -33.06 2.66
C SER A 162 -10.10 -33.42 2.11
N THR A 163 -11.01 -32.46 1.99
CA THR A 163 -12.36 -32.66 1.43
C THR A 163 -12.45 -32.38 -0.06
N GLY A 164 -11.33 -32.17 -0.77
CA GLY A 164 -11.31 -31.86 -2.20
C GLY A 164 -11.81 -30.46 -2.59
N ASN A 165 -12.10 -29.60 -1.61
CA ASN A 165 -12.61 -28.24 -1.79
C ASN A 165 -11.46 -27.21 -1.92
N GLU A 166 -10.47 -27.52 -2.76
CA GLU A 166 -9.21 -26.75 -2.87
C GLU A 166 -9.41 -25.30 -3.35
N LYS A 167 -10.56 -24.99 -3.98
CA LYS A 167 -10.93 -23.65 -4.44
C LYS A 167 -11.05 -22.62 -3.31
N TYR A 168 -11.19 -23.05 -2.05
CA TYR A 168 -11.42 -22.18 -0.90
C TYR A 168 -10.21 -22.01 0.03
N ILE A 169 -9.00 -22.35 -0.44
CA ILE A 169 -7.78 -22.16 0.34
C ILE A 169 -7.41 -20.68 0.39
N SER A 170 -7.27 -20.14 1.61
CA SER A 170 -6.89 -18.74 1.81
C SER A 170 -5.41 -18.48 1.55
N LEU A 171 -5.02 -17.20 1.46
CA LEU A 171 -3.62 -16.79 1.40
C LEU A 171 -2.91 -16.82 2.77
N ALA A 172 -3.52 -17.37 3.83
CA ALA A 172 -2.94 -17.43 5.17
C ALA A 172 -1.56 -18.12 5.16
N ALA A 173 -1.44 -19.27 4.50
CA ALA A 173 -0.19 -20.02 4.43
C ALA A 173 0.95 -19.25 3.74
N LYS A 174 0.62 -18.44 2.71
CA LYS A 174 1.56 -17.56 2.01
C LYS A 174 2.12 -16.50 2.95
N TRP A 175 1.26 -15.92 3.77
CA TRP A 175 1.61 -14.77 4.59
C TRP A 175 2.07 -15.11 6.00
N ALA A 176 1.81 -16.31 6.51
CA ALA A 176 2.30 -16.81 7.80
C ALA A 176 3.82 -16.58 7.98
N PRO A 177 4.30 -16.32 9.21
CA PRO A 177 5.70 -16.06 9.49
C PRO A 177 6.60 -17.23 9.07
N ARG A 178 7.90 -16.95 8.85
CA ARG A 178 8.91 -17.93 8.43
C ARG A 178 10.12 -17.88 9.38
N GLN A 179 10.78 -19.03 9.55
CA GLN A 179 11.86 -19.21 10.54
C GLN A 179 13.11 -18.35 10.31
N ARG A 180 13.42 -17.93 9.08
CA ARG A 180 14.67 -17.20 8.73
C ARG A 180 14.46 -15.71 8.44
N LYS A 181 13.39 -15.10 8.99
CA LYS A 181 13.07 -13.69 8.74
C LYS A 181 12.86 -12.93 10.06
N LYS A 182 12.63 -11.61 9.97
CA LYS A 182 12.25 -10.72 11.08
C LYS A 182 11.14 -11.23 12.01
N HIS A 183 10.33 -12.20 11.55
CA HIS A 183 9.25 -12.82 12.31
C HIS A 183 9.57 -14.24 12.83
N SER A 184 10.84 -14.62 12.97
CA SER A 184 11.25 -15.97 13.42
C SER A 184 10.69 -16.32 14.81
N TRP A 185 10.63 -15.33 15.71
CA TRP A 185 10.03 -15.49 17.03
C TRP A 185 8.53 -15.80 16.94
N LEU A 186 7.81 -15.14 16.03
CA LEU A 186 6.39 -15.35 15.80
C LEU A 186 6.12 -16.72 15.16
N PHE A 187 6.96 -17.13 14.20
CA PHE A 187 6.95 -18.49 13.65
C PHE A 187 7.12 -19.54 14.77
N THR A 188 8.08 -19.30 15.67
CA THR A 188 8.32 -20.19 16.81
C THR A 188 7.12 -20.23 17.75
N LYS A 189 6.47 -19.09 18.01
CA LYS A 189 5.25 -19.02 18.82
C LYS A 189 4.09 -19.78 18.17
N MET A 190 3.78 -19.51 16.91
CA MET A 190 2.69 -20.19 16.19
C MET A 190 2.91 -21.70 16.11
N ALA A 191 4.15 -22.15 15.89
CA ALA A 191 4.46 -23.58 15.90
C ALA A 191 4.18 -24.24 17.26
N LYS A 192 4.44 -23.56 18.38
CA LYS A 192 4.11 -24.06 19.72
C LYS A 192 2.61 -24.09 19.97
N LEU A 193 1.91 -23.02 19.58
CA LEU A 193 0.45 -22.90 19.74
C LEU A 193 -0.31 -23.92 18.87
N ASN A 194 0.23 -24.28 17.71
CA ASN A 194 -0.43 -25.22 16.80
C ASN A 194 -0.18 -26.69 17.16
N TYR A 195 0.90 -26.99 17.88
CA TYR A 195 1.28 -28.36 18.28
C TYR A 195 1.60 -28.43 19.79
N PRO A 196 0.67 -28.03 20.69
CA PRO A 196 0.90 -28.07 22.13
C PRO A 196 1.20 -29.49 22.64
N GLU A 197 0.63 -30.50 22.00
CA GLU A 197 0.76 -31.92 22.35
C GLU A 197 2.20 -32.43 22.28
N PHE A 198 3.06 -31.80 21.45
CA PHE A 198 4.47 -32.17 21.40
C PHE A 198 5.23 -31.82 22.67
N PHE A 199 4.66 -30.98 23.54
CA PHE A 199 5.31 -30.49 24.75
C PHE A 199 4.81 -31.18 26.03
N TYR A 200 3.74 -31.98 26.00
CA TYR A 200 3.15 -32.61 27.20
C TYR A 200 4.15 -33.43 28.02
N ASN A 201 5.02 -34.19 27.34
CA ASN A 201 6.02 -35.05 27.98
C ASN A 201 7.42 -34.41 28.04
N ALA A 202 7.57 -33.16 27.65
CA ALA A 202 8.86 -32.49 27.50
C ALA A 202 9.32 -31.80 28.80
N LYS A 203 9.55 -32.59 29.86
CA LYS A 203 9.89 -32.09 31.21
C LYS A 203 11.34 -31.59 31.31
N LYS A 204 12.29 -32.22 30.61
CA LYS A 204 13.71 -31.82 30.62
C LYS A 204 14.03 -30.81 29.51
N LYS A 205 15.03 -29.94 29.72
CA LYS A 205 15.50 -28.94 28.73
C LYS A 205 15.87 -29.56 27.38
N SER A 206 16.48 -30.75 27.37
CA SER A 206 16.83 -31.49 26.15
C SER A 206 15.59 -31.99 25.40
N GLN A 207 14.59 -32.52 26.13
CA GLN A 207 13.31 -32.95 25.58
C GLN A 207 12.53 -31.76 25.00
N TYR A 208 12.51 -30.62 25.70
CA TYR A 208 11.89 -29.39 25.21
C TYR A 208 12.51 -28.91 23.90
N LYS A 209 13.84 -28.94 23.77
CA LYS A 209 14.52 -28.60 22.51
C LYS A 209 14.12 -29.55 21.37
N LYS A 210 13.99 -30.87 21.65
CA LYS A 210 13.52 -31.86 20.66
C LYS A 210 12.06 -31.61 20.25
N ALA A 211 11.16 -31.41 21.21
CA ALA A 211 9.76 -31.05 20.98
C ALA A 211 9.62 -29.78 20.13
N LEU A 212 10.40 -28.74 20.44
CA LEU A 212 10.40 -27.50 19.69
C LEU A 212 10.87 -27.69 18.23
N ARG A 213 11.90 -28.51 18.01
CA ARG A 213 12.35 -28.86 16.64
C ARG A 213 11.25 -29.61 15.90
N LYS A 214 10.57 -30.56 16.56
CA LYS A 214 9.43 -31.31 16.00
C LYS A 214 8.31 -30.34 15.59
N ALA A 215 7.85 -29.47 16.49
CA ALA A 215 6.80 -28.48 16.23
C ALA A 215 7.15 -27.56 15.05
N LYS A 216 8.38 -27.02 15.02
CA LYS A 216 8.84 -26.17 13.90
C LYS A 216 8.88 -26.93 12.57
N THR A 217 9.28 -28.19 12.58
CA THR A 217 9.31 -29.02 11.36
C THR A 217 7.90 -29.32 10.85
N TYR A 218 6.97 -29.71 11.71
CA TYR A 218 5.58 -29.95 11.32
C TYR A 218 4.92 -28.68 10.81
N PHE A 219 5.16 -27.54 11.47
CA PHE A 219 4.63 -26.25 11.01
C PHE A 219 5.21 -25.84 9.65
N ARG A 220 6.49 -26.09 9.36
CA ARG A 220 7.05 -25.88 8.00
C ARG A 220 6.36 -26.77 6.96
N LYS A 221 6.15 -28.06 7.27
CA LYS A 221 5.47 -28.99 6.37
C LYS A 221 4.03 -28.56 6.09
N LEU A 222 3.29 -28.15 7.11
CA LEU A 222 1.94 -27.57 6.99
C LEU A 222 1.92 -26.40 6.00
N LEU A 223 2.77 -25.40 6.23
CA LEU A 223 2.84 -24.22 5.36
C LEU A 223 3.27 -24.59 3.93
N SER A 224 4.24 -25.51 3.78
CA SER A 224 4.68 -25.94 2.45
C SER A 224 3.58 -26.65 1.68
N ASN A 225 2.80 -27.50 2.35
CA ASN A 225 1.70 -28.23 1.72
C ASN A 225 0.61 -27.27 1.22
N LEU A 226 0.17 -26.36 2.09
CA LEU A 226 -0.82 -25.34 1.75
C LEU A 226 -0.34 -24.42 0.63
N ASN A 227 0.92 -23.96 0.67
CA ASN A 227 1.43 -23.07 -0.37
C ASN A 227 1.48 -23.77 -1.74
N ARG A 228 1.86 -25.05 -1.81
CA ARG A 228 1.90 -25.79 -3.08
C ARG A 228 0.55 -25.75 -3.81
N LYS A 229 -0.56 -25.78 -3.07
CA LYS A 229 -1.92 -25.65 -3.63
C LYS A 229 -2.29 -24.24 -4.07
N LEU A 230 -1.61 -23.21 -3.57
CA LEU A 230 -1.81 -21.83 -4.01
C LEU A 230 -1.17 -21.53 -5.37
N GLU A 231 -0.35 -22.42 -5.93
CA GLU A 231 0.29 -22.29 -7.25
C GLU A 231 0.98 -20.92 -7.46
N THR A 232 1.57 -20.37 -6.40
CA THR A 232 2.21 -19.06 -6.50
C THR A 232 3.42 -19.16 -7.44
N PRO A 233 3.77 -18.09 -8.19
CA PRO A 233 4.87 -18.15 -9.16
C PRO A 233 6.21 -18.56 -8.51
N GLN A 234 6.40 -18.25 -7.23
CA GLN A 234 7.60 -18.66 -6.48
C GLN A 234 7.77 -20.19 -6.38
N ILE A 235 6.68 -20.97 -6.39
CA ILE A 235 6.75 -22.43 -6.34
C ILE A 235 7.33 -22.95 -7.65
N TYR A 236 6.78 -22.51 -8.78
CA TYR A 236 7.28 -22.83 -10.11
C TYR A 236 8.74 -22.36 -10.32
N MET A 237 9.07 -21.15 -9.86
CA MET A 237 10.46 -20.63 -9.90
C MET A 237 11.43 -21.53 -9.11
N CYS A 238 11.03 -22.01 -7.93
CA CYS A 238 11.86 -22.89 -7.10
C CYS A 238 11.97 -24.31 -7.68
N GLU A 239 10.90 -24.81 -8.32
CA GLU A 239 10.88 -26.12 -8.98
C GLU A 239 11.55 -26.12 -10.36
N ARG A 240 12.03 -24.95 -10.84
CA ARG A 240 12.58 -24.77 -12.20
C ARG A 240 11.58 -25.15 -13.30
N LYS A 241 10.30 -24.85 -13.08
CA LYS A 241 9.19 -25.04 -14.03
C LYS A 241 8.57 -23.69 -14.39
N TRP A 242 9.37 -22.77 -14.89
CA TRP A 242 8.96 -21.39 -15.11
C TRP A 242 7.88 -21.27 -16.18
N SER A 243 7.91 -22.12 -17.21
CA SER A 243 6.91 -22.10 -18.29
C SER A 243 5.49 -22.45 -17.80
N ASN A 244 5.37 -23.08 -16.64
CA ASN A 244 4.08 -23.42 -16.01
C ASN A 244 3.44 -22.23 -15.27
N ILE A 245 4.09 -21.07 -15.21
CA ILE A 245 3.56 -19.90 -14.52
C ILE A 245 2.35 -19.35 -15.29
N ASN A 246 1.18 -19.37 -14.66
CA ASN A 246 -0.02 -18.75 -15.21
C ASN A 246 -0.02 -17.24 -14.92
N PHE A 247 0.38 -16.44 -15.92
CA PHE A 247 0.44 -14.97 -15.81
C PHE A 247 -0.92 -14.30 -15.54
N ASN A 248 -2.04 -14.90 -15.97
CA ASN A 248 -3.39 -14.38 -15.72
C ASN A 248 -3.77 -14.40 -14.22
N LYS A 249 -3.14 -15.29 -13.43
CA LYS A 249 -3.37 -15.36 -11.96
C LYS A 249 -2.49 -14.40 -11.17
N LEU A 250 -1.60 -13.63 -11.82
CA LEU A 250 -0.62 -12.79 -11.12
C LEU A 250 -1.16 -11.38 -10.82
N THR A 251 -0.86 -10.88 -9.63
CA THR A 251 -1.11 -9.49 -9.22
C THR A 251 -0.12 -8.53 -9.89
N SER A 252 -0.47 -7.25 -10.06
CA SER A 252 0.42 -6.19 -10.57
C SER A 252 1.77 -6.11 -9.85
N GLY A 253 1.75 -6.15 -8.50
CA GLY A 253 2.98 -6.11 -7.72
C GLY A 253 3.89 -7.33 -7.91
N THR A 254 3.32 -8.47 -8.28
CA THR A 254 4.08 -9.68 -8.61
C THR A 254 4.67 -9.57 -10.02
N LEU A 255 3.91 -9.07 -10.99
CA LEU A 255 4.41 -8.76 -12.33
C LEU A 255 5.61 -7.81 -12.23
N LYS A 256 5.41 -6.62 -11.65
CA LYS A 256 6.45 -5.60 -11.40
C LYS A 256 7.72 -6.18 -10.75
N LYS A 257 7.56 -6.96 -9.69
CA LYS A 257 8.69 -7.51 -8.95
C LYS A 257 9.53 -8.50 -9.76
N TYR A 258 8.89 -9.29 -10.62
CA TYR A 258 9.52 -10.41 -11.30
C TYR A 258 9.65 -10.21 -12.82
N THR A 259 9.28 -9.05 -13.39
CA THR A 259 9.38 -8.74 -14.83
C THR A 259 10.71 -9.18 -15.43
N TYR A 260 11.83 -8.73 -14.86
CA TYR A 260 13.17 -9.12 -15.31
C TYR A 260 13.42 -10.63 -15.26
N ALA A 261 12.89 -11.30 -14.25
CA ALA A 261 13.06 -12.74 -14.11
C ALA A 261 12.25 -13.51 -15.16
N PHE A 262 11.03 -13.04 -15.44
CA PHE A 262 10.15 -13.58 -16.50
C PHE A 262 10.75 -13.36 -17.89
N CYS A 263 11.35 -12.20 -18.15
CA CYS A 263 12.08 -11.92 -19.39
C CYS A 263 13.48 -12.57 -19.45
N ASN A 264 13.87 -13.36 -18.44
CA ASN A 264 15.18 -14.00 -18.36
C ASN A 264 16.39 -13.03 -18.48
N LYS A 265 16.24 -11.77 -18.04
CA LYS A 265 17.24 -10.70 -18.17
C LYS A 265 17.65 -10.10 -16.83
N THR A 266 18.92 -9.75 -16.65
CA THR A 266 19.38 -8.93 -15.51
C THR A 266 18.90 -7.48 -15.66
N LYS A 267 19.16 -6.62 -14.67
CA LYS A 267 18.93 -5.17 -14.81
C LYS A 267 19.82 -4.53 -15.88
N ARG A 268 20.95 -5.16 -16.20
CA ARG A 268 21.86 -4.77 -17.29
C ARG A 268 21.54 -5.52 -18.59
N GLU A 269 20.36 -6.14 -18.66
CA GLU A 269 19.86 -6.86 -19.84
C GLU A 269 20.62 -8.10 -20.29
N ILE A 270 21.65 -8.50 -19.55
CA ILE A 270 22.35 -9.75 -19.78
C ILE A 270 21.39 -10.93 -19.52
N ILE A 271 21.38 -11.92 -20.42
CA ILE A 271 20.65 -13.18 -20.25
C ILE A 271 21.09 -13.82 -18.93
N ARG A 272 20.12 -14.16 -18.07
CA ARG A 272 20.43 -14.74 -16.76
C ARG A 272 20.80 -16.21 -16.85
N TYR A 273 20.11 -16.96 -17.71
CA TYR A 273 20.21 -18.40 -17.80
C TYR A 273 19.95 -18.86 -19.24
N HIS A 274 20.59 -19.96 -19.65
CA HIS A 274 20.44 -20.52 -20.99
C HIS A 274 19.48 -21.73 -21.05
N ASP A 275 18.72 -21.98 -19.99
CA ASP A 275 17.77 -23.10 -19.94
C ASP A 275 16.59 -22.88 -20.93
N LYS A 276 16.21 -23.93 -21.67
CA LYS A 276 15.08 -23.89 -22.63
C LYS A 276 13.77 -23.40 -21.99
N ASP A 277 13.46 -23.85 -20.78
CA ASP A 277 12.27 -23.45 -20.01
C ASP A 277 12.22 -21.93 -19.75
N ARG A 278 13.38 -21.28 -19.60
CA ARG A 278 13.46 -19.84 -19.33
C ARG A 278 13.20 -19.00 -20.57
N PHE A 279 13.68 -19.42 -21.73
CA PHE A 279 13.32 -18.79 -23.00
C PHE A 279 11.84 -19.00 -23.32
N MET A 280 11.32 -20.21 -23.13
CA MET A 280 9.88 -20.48 -23.29
C MET A 280 9.02 -19.60 -22.37
N THR A 281 9.43 -19.42 -21.12
CA THR A 281 8.73 -18.51 -20.18
C THR A 281 8.73 -17.07 -20.66
N GLN A 282 9.86 -16.60 -21.19
CA GLN A 282 9.96 -15.27 -21.77
C GLN A 282 8.94 -15.12 -22.89
N ASP A 283 8.88 -16.05 -23.85
CA ASP A 283 7.93 -15.99 -24.97
C ASP A 283 6.47 -15.99 -24.51
N ILE A 284 6.11 -16.86 -23.54
CA ILE A 284 4.76 -16.89 -22.95
C ILE A 284 4.44 -15.55 -22.28
N PHE A 285 5.39 -14.98 -21.54
CA PHE A 285 5.21 -13.69 -20.88
C PHE A 285 5.03 -12.55 -21.89
N MET A 286 5.86 -12.52 -22.94
CA MET A 286 5.76 -11.53 -24.01
C MET A 286 4.41 -11.59 -24.72
N ASN A 287 3.95 -12.81 -25.02
CA ASN A 287 2.66 -13.03 -25.65
C ASN A 287 1.50 -12.61 -24.73
N TYR A 288 1.60 -12.93 -23.43
CA TYR A 288 0.64 -12.46 -22.44
C TYR A 288 0.55 -10.93 -22.43
N ILE A 289 1.68 -10.22 -22.35
CA ILE A 289 1.68 -8.75 -22.30
C ILE A 289 1.06 -8.17 -23.59
N LYS A 290 1.47 -8.64 -24.78
CA LYS A 290 0.97 -8.14 -26.07
C LYS A 290 -0.53 -8.34 -26.27
N ASN A 291 -1.07 -9.48 -25.84
CA ASN A 291 -2.48 -9.82 -26.04
C ASN A 291 -3.39 -9.35 -24.90
N THR A 292 -2.82 -8.85 -23.80
CA THR A 292 -3.61 -8.41 -22.65
C THR A 292 -4.06 -6.97 -22.81
N VAL A 293 -5.35 -6.79 -23.11
CA VAL A 293 -5.98 -5.45 -23.17
C VAL A 293 -5.89 -4.74 -21.82
N LYS A 294 -6.10 -5.49 -20.71
CA LYS A 294 -6.14 -4.95 -19.35
C LYS A 294 -5.22 -5.72 -18.40
N LEU A 295 -4.06 -5.14 -18.08
CA LEU A 295 -3.19 -5.62 -17.02
C LEU A 295 -3.79 -5.30 -15.64
N PRO A 296 -3.64 -6.19 -14.64
CA PRO A 296 -4.06 -5.88 -13.27
C PRO A 296 -3.42 -4.56 -12.81
N SER A 297 -4.20 -3.65 -12.21
CA SER A 297 -3.72 -2.38 -11.67
C SER A 297 -4.21 -2.16 -10.24
N MET A 298 -3.48 -2.72 -9.26
CA MET A 298 -3.53 -2.28 -7.86
C MET A 298 -2.21 -1.55 -7.56
N ILE A 299 -1.98 -0.44 -8.25
CA ILE A 299 -0.77 0.37 -8.18
C ILE A 299 -1.21 1.82 -8.07
N TYR A 300 -0.59 2.59 -7.17
CA TYR A 300 -0.83 4.01 -7.03
C TYR A 300 -0.25 4.79 -8.21
N GLU A 301 -0.88 5.91 -8.58
CA GLU A 301 -0.48 6.77 -9.68
C GLU A 301 1.00 7.19 -9.55
N TYR A 302 1.43 7.55 -8.33
CA TYR A 302 2.82 7.96 -8.08
C TYR A 302 3.84 6.85 -8.38
N GLU A 303 3.47 5.56 -8.23
CA GLU A 303 4.37 4.46 -8.55
C GLU A 303 4.58 4.33 -10.06
N LEU A 304 3.53 4.57 -10.86
CA LEU A 304 3.62 4.58 -12.32
C LEU A 304 4.43 5.78 -12.82
N VAL A 305 4.23 6.96 -12.23
CA VAL A 305 5.05 8.14 -12.53
C VAL A 305 6.52 7.87 -12.19
N LYS A 306 6.80 7.26 -11.03
CA LYS A 306 8.16 6.87 -10.62
C LYS A 306 8.81 5.88 -11.59
N GLU A 307 8.04 4.90 -12.07
CA GLU A 307 8.51 3.92 -13.05
C GLU A 307 8.78 4.56 -14.41
N ALA A 308 7.89 5.44 -14.88
CA ALA A 308 8.07 6.19 -16.12
C ALA A 308 9.36 7.02 -16.07
N LEU A 309 9.65 7.66 -14.93
CA LEU A 309 10.88 8.40 -14.71
C LEU A 309 12.12 7.51 -14.71
N SER A 310 12.06 6.30 -14.16
CA SER A 310 13.22 5.40 -14.18
C SER A 310 13.65 4.94 -15.59
N LEU A 311 12.81 5.17 -16.61
CA LEU A 311 13.17 4.92 -18.00
C LEU A 311 14.09 5.99 -18.60
N THR A 312 14.18 7.20 -18.02
CA THR A 312 15.11 8.23 -18.51
C THR A 312 16.56 7.95 -18.12
N ASP A 313 16.75 7.28 -16.98
CA ASP A 313 18.06 6.93 -16.45
C ASP A 313 18.66 5.71 -17.18
N GLU A 314 17.81 4.93 -17.87
CA GLU A 314 18.21 3.81 -18.74
C GLU A 314 18.55 4.37 -20.14
N ILE A 315 19.74 4.98 -20.25
CA ILE A 315 20.33 5.48 -21.50
C ILE A 315 20.52 4.30 -22.47
N GLU A 316 19.51 4.04 -23.30
CA GLU A 316 19.52 3.55 -24.68
C GLU A 316 18.16 2.91 -25.03
N SER A 317 17.63 3.28 -26.20
CA SER A 317 16.45 2.66 -26.81
C SER A 317 16.76 1.21 -27.16
N ASN A 318 16.44 0.29 -26.26
CA ASN A 318 16.58 -1.13 -26.49
C ASN A 318 15.22 -1.82 -26.27
N SER A 319 15.10 -3.07 -26.76
CA SER A 319 13.84 -3.82 -26.72
C SER A 319 13.17 -3.89 -25.34
N PHE A 320 13.92 -3.86 -24.24
CA PHE A 320 13.36 -4.08 -22.91
C PHE A 320 12.83 -2.80 -22.26
N SER A 321 13.45 -1.64 -22.51
CA SER A 321 12.89 -0.35 -22.10
C SER A 321 11.55 -0.09 -22.80
N GLU A 322 11.41 -0.47 -24.07
CA GLU A 322 10.13 -0.47 -24.79
C GLU A 322 9.07 -1.36 -24.13
N TYR A 323 9.45 -2.56 -23.68
CA TYR A 323 8.51 -3.45 -22.99
C TYR A 323 8.04 -2.90 -21.64
N LYS A 324 8.93 -2.28 -20.85
CA LYS A 324 8.51 -1.58 -19.63
C LYS A 324 7.58 -0.42 -19.95
N LYS A 325 7.93 0.40 -20.95
CA LYS A 325 7.09 1.52 -21.40
C LYS A 325 5.69 1.01 -21.76
N PHE A 326 5.61 -0.10 -22.49
CA PHE A 326 4.35 -0.77 -22.81
C PHE A 326 3.57 -1.19 -21.55
N ILE A 327 4.21 -1.88 -20.60
CA ILE A 327 3.55 -2.31 -19.35
C ILE A 327 3.01 -1.12 -18.56
N ILE A 328 3.80 -0.06 -18.39
CA ILE A 328 3.42 1.13 -17.63
C ILE A 328 2.21 1.82 -18.28
N ASN A 329 2.24 2.00 -19.60
CA ASN A 329 1.13 2.61 -20.33
C ASN A 329 -0.14 1.76 -20.26
N HIS A 330 -0.05 0.43 -20.41
CA HIS A 330 -1.20 -0.46 -20.25
C HIS A 330 -1.75 -0.47 -18.83
N GLN A 331 -0.91 -0.38 -17.80
CA GLN A 331 -1.36 -0.24 -16.41
C GLN A 331 -2.09 1.09 -16.19
N TRP A 332 -1.61 2.19 -16.77
CA TRP A 332 -2.28 3.50 -16.71
C TRP A 332 -3.68 3.46 -17.34
N LEU A 333 -3.85 2.77 -18.46
CA LEU A 333 -5.15 2.60 -19.14
C LEU A 333 -6.15 1.76 -18.33
N ASN A 334 -5.72 0.90 -17.41
CA ASN A 334 -6.68 0.18 -16.55
C ASN A 334 -7.19 1.03 -15.39
N LEU A 335 -6.36 2.00 -14.97
CA LEU A 335 -6.80 3.03 -14.04
C LEU A 335 -7.80 3.99 -14.72
N THR A 336 -7.69 4.28 -16.03
CA THR A 336 -8.63 5.20 -16.74
C THR A 336 -10.06 4.67 -16.80
N ALA A 337 -10.25 3.35 -16.94
CA ALA A 337 -11.53 2.72 -17.21
C ALA A 337 -12.57 2.82 -16.06
N GLN A 338 -12.23 3.49 -14.96
CA GLN A 338 -13.05 3.60 -13.76
C GLN A 338 -13.64 5.00 -13.52
N HIS A 339 -13.38 5.97 -14.39
CA HIS A 339 -13.79 7.36 -14.17
C HIS A 339 -14.74 7.87 -15.26
N SER A 340 -15.75 8.64 -14.85
CA SER A 340 -16.61 9.41 -15.76
C SER A 340 -15.86 10.63 -16.30
N THR A 341 -16.29 11.15 -17.44
CA THR A 341 -15.81 12.43 -17.96
C THR A 341 -16.01 13.54 -16.91
N LEU A 342 -14.96 14.31 -16.67
CA LEU A 342 -15.01 15.50 -15.83
C LEU A 342 -15.54 16.66 -16.68
N LYS A 343 -16.10 17.68 -16.03
CA LYS A 343 -16.54 18.92 -16.70
C LYS A 343 -15.30 19.75 -17.10
N ASN A 344 -15.37 21.06 -16.94
CA ASN A 344 -14.28 21.98 -17.27
C ASN A 344 -13.38 22.16 -16.05
N ILE A 345 -12.52 21.17 -15.79
CA ILE A 345 -11.57 21.21 -14.67
C ILE A 345 -10.15 21.44 -15.20
N ILE A 346 -9.44 22.41 -14.62
CA ILE A 346 -8.01 22.63 -14.88
C ILE A 346 -7.24 22.14 -13.65
N PRO A 347 -6.42 21.09 -13.78
CA PRO A 347 -5.54 20.69 -12.70
C PRO A 347 -4.40 21.70 -12.54
N MET A 348 -4.23 22.19 -11.31
CA MET A 348 -3.11 23.04 -10.89
C MET A 348 -2.18 22.20 -10.01
N VAL A 349 -0.97 21.94 -10.49
CA VAL A 349 0.02 21.08 -9.85
C VAL A 349 1.06 21.96 -9.18
N ASP A 350 1.09 21.92 -7.85
CA ASP A 350 2.13 22.60 -7.07
C ASP A 350 3.46 21.83 -7.22
N ILE A 351 4.49 22.54 -7.67
CA ILE A 351 5.85 22.07 -7.84
C ILE A 351 6.84 22.85 -6.96
N SER A 352 6.35 23.74 -6.09
CA SER A 352 7.17 24.54 -5.18
C SER A 352 8.03 23.63 -4.30
N ARG A 353 9.35 23.83 -4.43
CA ARG A 353 10.45 22.90 -4.10
C ARG A 353 10.00 21.44 -3.87
N TYR A 354 9.29 20.91 -4.87
CA TYR A 354 8.75 19.56 -5.00
C TYR A 354 8.12 18.96 -3.74
N MET A 355 7.46 19.85 -2.98
CA MET A 355 6.66 19.62 -1.78
C MET A 355 7.31 18.65 -0.77
N SER A 356 8.63 18.85 -0.67
CA SER A 356 9.69 18.41 0.25
C SER A 356 9.40 17.34 1.32
N ASP A 357 9.74 16.08 0.94
CA ASP A 357 10.30 14.97 1.76
C ASP A 357 9.49 13.65 1.79
N ILE A 358 10.27 12.56 1.85
CA ILE A 358 10.06 11.11 1.57
C ILE A 358 9.83 10.79 0.07
N ASP A 359 10.91 10.37 -0.59
CA ASP A 359 10.94 9.70 -1.90
C ASP A 359 10.27 10.45 -3.07
N ASN A 360 10.06 11.77 -2.96
CA ASN A 360 9.32 12.63 -3.90
C ASN A 360 7.85 12.18 -4.13
N ILE A 361 7.26 11.40 -3.21
CA ILE A 361 5.90 10.87 -3.38
C ILE A 361 4.85 11.98 -3.59
N PRO A 362 4.86 13.11 -2.85
CA PRO A 362 3.87 14.18 -3.06
C PRO A 362 3.86 14.70 -4.51
N LEU A 363 5.04 15.03 -5.04
CA LEU A 363 5.19 15.47 -6.43
C LEU A 363 4.70 14.41 -7.42
N LEU A 364 5.18 13.18 -7.27
CA LEU A 364 4.84 12.08 -8.17
C LEU A 364 3.33 11.80 -8.18
N SER A 365 2.69 11.92 -7.01
CA SER A 365 1.23 11.81 -6.86
C SER A 365 0.51 12.95 -7.58
N ALA A 366 0.98 14.19 -7.37
CA ALA A 366 0.38 15.38 -7.98
C ALA A 366 0.49 15.37 -9.51
N ILE A 367 1.63 14.93 -10.07
CA ILE A 367 1.81 14.72 -11.52
C ILE A 367 0.82 13.67 -12.04
N GLY A 368 0.74 12.50 -11.39
CA GLY A 368 -0.17 11.44 -11.79
C GLY A 368 -1.63 11.90 -11.79
N ILE A 369 -2.08 12.50 -10.68
CA ILE A 369 -3.44 13.03 -10.56
C ILE A 369 -3.69 14.16 -11.57
N GLY A 370 -2.73 15.05 -11.79
CA GLY A 370 -2.82 16.15 -12.77
C GLY A 370 -2.99 15.64 -14.20
N ILE A 371 -2.23 14.61 -14.60
CA ILE A 371 -2.42 13.94 -15.90
C ILE A 371 -3.82 13.33 -15.96
N ARG A 372 -4.25 12.60 -14.93
CA ARG A 372 -5.57 11.94 -14.90
C ARG A 372 -6.72 12.93 -15.03
N ILE A 373 -6.67 14.05 -14.32
CA ILE A 373 -7.70 15.09 -14.38
C ILE A 373 -7.70 15.73 -15.77
N SER A 374 -6.52 16.07 -16.31
CA SER A 374 -6.44 16.71 -17.63
C SER A 374 -6.91 15.78 -18.76
N GLU A 375 -6.67 14.47 -18.68
CA GLU A 375 -7.18 13.49 -19.65
C GLU A 375 -8.71 13.38 -19.68
N ASN A 376 -9.36 13.58 -18.54
CA ASN A 376 -10.81 13.44 -18.37
C ASN A 376 -11.55 14.78 -18.42
N SER A 377 -10.85 15.90 -18.43
CA SER A 377 -11.45 17.23 -18.60
C SER A 377 -11.96 17.42 -20.01
N ASN A 378 -13.09 18.12 -20.17
CA ASN A 378 -13.72 18.32 -21.47
C ASN A 378 -12.98 19.39 -22.29
N ILE A 379 -13.21 20.67 -22.00
CA ILE A 379 -12.61 21.79 -22.76
C ILE A 379 -11.10 21.88 -22.52
N PHE A 380 -10.64 21.53 -21.32
CA PHE A 380 -9.22 21.61 -20.95
C PHE A 380 -8.49 20.26 -21.09
N LYS A 381 -8.94 19.43 -22.05
CA LYS A 381 -8.36 18.11 -22.27
C LYS A 381 -6.85 18.21 -22.52
N ASN A 382 -6.08 17.39 -21.81
CA ASN A 382 -4.61 17.34 -21.85
C ASN A 382 -3.92 18.67 -21.49
N ARG A 383 -4.59 19.59 -20.80
CA ARG A 383 -3.98 20.85 -20.32
C ARG A 383 -3.90 20.86 -18.80
N LEU A 384 -2.78 21.34 -18.27
CA LEU A 384 -2.58 21.51 -16.84
C LEU A 384 -1.71 22.72 -16.54
N LEU A 385 -1.84 23.28 -15.35
CA LEU A 385 -0.99 24.36 -14.87
C LEU A 385 0.02 23.80 -13.88
N LEU A 386 1.31 24.03 -14.11
CA LEU A 386 2.34 23.83 -13.11
C LEU A 386 2.57 25.15 -12.39
N PHE A 387 2.77 25.15 -11.07
CA PHE A 387 3.14 26.37 -10.38
C PHE A 387 4.11 26.14 -9.22
N ALA A 388 5.10 27.03 -9.13
CA ALA A 388 5.86 27.30 -7.92
C ALA A 388 5.76 28.82 -7.68
N GLU A 389 6.83 29.53 -7.98
CA GLU A 389 6.87 30.98 -7.89
C GLU A 389 6.31 31.65 -9.14
N TYR A 390 6.52 31.01 -10.30
CA TYR A 390 5.96 31.43 -11.57
C TYR A 390 5.17 30.26 -12.18
N PRO A 391 3.89 30.47 -12.53
CA PRO A 391 3.06 29.43 -13.15
C PRO A 391 3.46 29.20 -14.62
N ILE A 392 3.29 27.96 -15.09
CA ILE A 392 3.52 27.55 -16.48
C ILE A 392 2.33 26.74 -16.97
N TRP A 393 1.79 27.14 -18.13
CA TRP A 393 0.77 26.37 -18.85
C TRP A 393 1.42 25.22 -19.61
N VAL A 394 0.92 24.00 -19.41
CA VAL A 394 1.43 22.78 -20.04
C VAL A 394 0.34 22.17 -20.90
N ASN A 395 0.68 21.94 -22.19
CA ASN A 395 -0.18 21.24 -23.14
C ASN A 395 0.41 19.87 -23.47
N LEU A 396 -0.34 18.81 -23.19
CA LEU A 396 0.04 17.40 -23.38
C LEU A 396 -0.64 16.78 -24.60
N SER A 397 -1.25 17.58 -25.49
CA SER A 397 -2.00 17.08 -26.66
C SER A 397 -1.14 16.28 -27.63
N GLU A 398 0.15 16.61 -27.74
CA GLU A 398 1.10 15.92 -28.62
C GLU A 398 1.72 14.67 -27.98
N CYS A 399 1.51 14.44 -26.68
CA CYS A 399 2.03 13.27 -25.99
C CYS A 399 1.15 12.04 -26.26
N LEU A 400 1.69 11.05 -26.97
CA LEU A 400 0.96 9.84 -27.36
C LEU A 400 0.70 8.88 -26.20
N THR A 401 1.64 8.77 -25.26
CA THR A 401 1.56 7.82 -24.15
C THR A 401 1.66 8.49 -22.79
N PHE A 402 1.22 7.80 -21.72
CA PHE A 402 1.36 8.30 -20.35
C PHE A 402 2.82 8.55 -19.97
N VAL A 403 3.72 7.66 -20.39
CA VAL A 403 5.16 7.86 -20.18
C VAL A 403 5.62 9.17 -20.84
N ASP A 404 5.22 9.44 -22.08
CA ASP A 404 5.60 10.68 -22.78
C ASP A 404 5.09 11.93 -22.04
N LYS A 405 3.85 11.88 -21.51
CA LYS A 405 3.28 12.97 -20.68
C LYS A 405 4.09 13.23 -19.43
N VAL A 406 4.49 12.18 -18.70
CA VAL A 406 5.32 12.30 -17.50
C VAL A 406 6.67 12.94 -17.84
N LEU A 407 7.34 12.48 -18.89
CA LEU A 407 8.63 13.01 -19.31
C LEU A 407 8.53 14.47 -19.76
N PHE A 408 7.45 14.82 -20.48
CA PHE A 408 7.19 16.19 -20.91
C PHE A 408 6.99 17.12 -19.70
N ILE A 409 6.14 16.73 -18.74
CA ILE A 409 5.94 17.50 -17.51
C ILE A 409 7.26 17.71 -16.78
N MET A 410 8.09 16.67 -16.65
CA MET A 410 9.36 16.76 -15.94
C MET A 410 10.36 17.69 -16.66
N LYS A 411 10.32 17.74 -17.99
CA LYS A 411 11.05 18.74 -18.77
C LYS A 411 10.48 20.16 -18.58
N SER A 412 9.16 20.33 -18.52
CA SER A 412 8.54 21.64 -18.23
C SER A 412 8.89 22.12 -16.81
N ILE A 413 8.94 21.19 -15.86
CA ILE A 413 9.32 21.42 -14.47
C ILE A 413 10.76 21.97 -14.39
N SER A 414 11.72 21.43 -15.14
CA SER A 414 13.10 21.94 -15.13
C SER A 414 13.25 23.35 -15.71
N MET A 415 12.25 23.83 -16.46
CA MET A 415 12.18 25.18 -17.00
C MET A 415 11.53 26.18 -16.03
N CYS A 416 10.92 25.71 -14.94
CA CYS A 416 10.25 26.57 -13.96
C CYS A 416 11.25 27.41 -13.17
N LYS A 417 10.93 28.70 -12.99
CA LYS A 417 11.73 29.63 -12.18
C LYS A 417 11.16 29.74 -10.75
N GLY A 418 12.07 29.87 -9.79
CA GLY A 418 11.74 30.03 -8.38
C GLY A 418 11.22 28.75 -7.73
N THR A 419 11.21 28.74 -6.40
CA THR A 419 10.90 27.52 -5.61
C THR A 419 9.83 27.74 -4.54
N SER A 420 9.35 28.98 -4.38
CA SER A 420 8.35 29.35 -3.37
C SER A 420 6.92 29.02 -3.84
N CYS A 421 6.04 28.59 -2.92
CA CYS A 421 4.63 28.36 -3.24
C CYS A 421 3.90 29.70 -3.41
N ARG A 422 3.37 29.98 -4.62
CA ARG A 422 2.60 31.21 -4.92
C ARG A 422 1.25 30.89 -5.57
N LEU A 423 0.34 30.27 -4.80
CA LEU A 423 -0.99 29.88 -5.29
C LEU A 423 -1.80 31.03 -5.89
N TYR A 424 -1.85 32.19 -5.21
CA TYR A 424 -2.62 33.35 -5.70
C TYR A 424 -2.14 33.83 -7.07
N ARG A 425 -0.82 33.89 -7.29
CA ARG A 425 -0.25 34.23 -8.60
C ARG A 425 -0.62 33.20 -9.67
N ALA A 426 -0.70 31.92 -9.32
CA ALA A 426 -1.15 30.88 -10.25
C ALA A 426 -2.63 31.06 -10.64
N ILE A 427 -3.47 31.51 -9.70
CA ILE A 427 -4.87 31.84 -9.96
C ILE A 427 -5.01 33.09 -10.84
N GLU A 428 -4.25 34.15 -10.55
CA GLU A 428 -4.21 35.37 -11.38
C GLU A 428 -3.82 35.05 -12.82
N PHE A 429 -2.75 34.27 -13.00
CA PHE A 429 -2.32 33.81 -14.32
C PHE A 429 -3.42 33.05 -15.08
N LEU A 430 -4.24 32.24 -14.40
CA LEU A 430 -5.36 31.56 -15.05
C LEU A 430 -6.43 32.54 -15.54
N PHE A 431 -6.79 33.54 -14.74
CA PHE A 431 -7.78 34.53 -15.14
C PHE A 431 -7.32 35.32 -16.36
N ASP A 432 -6.05 35.76 -16.36
CA ASP A 432 -5.48 36.54 -17.46
C ASP A 432 -5.44 35.75 -18.79
N ASN A 433 -5.32 34.42 -18.74
CA ASN A 433 -5.20 33.56 -19.92
C ASN A 433 -6.49 32.85 -20.33
N LEU A 434 -7.57 32.92 -19.53
CA LEU A 434 -8.88 32.33 -19.85
C LEU A 434 -9.92 33.36 -20.29
N LEU A 435 -9.67 34.64 -20.03
CA LEU A 435 -10.53 35.76 -20.46
C LEU A 435 -10.19 36.27 -21.88
N LEU A 436 -9.27 35.59 -22.58
CA LEU A 436 -8.95 35.72 -24.00
C LEU A 436 -9.38 34.45 -24.73
#